data_AF-L7FKV3-F1
#
_entry.id   AF-L7FKV3-F1
#
_cell.length_a   1.000
_cell.length_b   1.000
_cell.length_c   1.000
_cell.angle_alpha   90.00
_cell.angle_beta   90.00
_cell.angle_gamma   90.00
#
_symmetry.space_group_name_H-M   'P 1'
#
loop_
_entity.id
_entity.type
_entity.pdbx_description
1 polymer ?
#
loop_
_entity_poly.entity_id
_entity_poly.type
_entity_poly.pdbx_seq_one_letter_code
_entity_poly.pdbx_strand_id
1 'polypeptide(L)'
;MFALLLVTLATAKYAVVSNLDGSTAVYKFDQCYYMMLNNYVKFEENGDKVKGYVSNKCGNWVEQASASSGDIEIKSDLPDYYFVQYFYNDADNCEFGESDAHPLENLYPQCTKITLVSTYSIKAEIKDKMITLTPYNSEDCTGDVYTAYTSVTYELEKCTSVNNMNYMFSEGAFEVFAFLALFIAFLF
;
A
#
# COMPACT_ATOMS: atom_id res chain seq x y z
N MET A 1 32.42 -26.72 -8.85
CA MET A 1 31.09 -27.27 -9.17
C MET A 1 30.07 -26.24 -8.72
N PHE A 2 29.88 -25.21 -9.55
CA PHE A 2 28.93 -24.12 -9.35
C PHE A 2 27.53 -24.72 -9.55
N ALA A 3 26.89 -25.14 -8.45
CA ALA A 3 25.49 -25.48 -8.52
C ALA A 3 24.75 -24.19 -8.88
N LEU A 4 24.11 -24.18 -10.05
CA LEU A 4 23.15 -23.17 -10.45
C LEU A 4 22.14 -22.99 -9.31
N LEU A 5 22.28 -21.92 -8.53
CA LEU A 5 21.17 -21.30 -7.85
C LEU A 5 20.31 -20.64 -8.94
N LEU A 6 19.57 -21.47 -9.66
CA LEU A 6 18.32 -21.07 -10.31
C LEU A 6 17.35 -20.77 -9.16
N VAL A 7 17.56 -19.64 -8.48
CA VAL A 7 16.46 -18.95 -7.84
C VAL A 7 15.59 -18.55 -9.02
N THR A 8 14.54 -19.33 -9.28
CA THR A 8 13.38 -18.78 -9.98
C THR A 8 12.99 -17.58 -9.14
N LEU A 9 13.42 -16.38 -9.55
CA LEU A 9 12.85 -15.13 -9.11
C LEU A 9 11.40 -15.22 -9.56
N ALA A 10 10.55 -15.81 -8.71
CA ALA A 10 9.13 -15.66 -8.85
C ALA A 10 8.91 -14.15 -8.73
N THR A 11 8.81 -13.48 -9.86
CA THR A 11 8.47 -12.06 -9.90
C THR A 11 7.14 -11.94 -9.18
N ALA A 12 7.13 -11.19 -8.08
CA ALA A 12 5.90 -10.93 -7.37
C ALA A 12 4.88 -10.35 -8.35
N LYS A 13 3.62 -10.76 -8.24
CA LYS A 13 2.54 -10.21 -9.03
C LYS A 13 1.53 -9.57 -8.09
N TYR A 14 0.97 -8.47 -8.54
CA TYR A 14 0.11 -7.62 -7.75
C TYR A 14 -1.22 -7.42 -8.48
N ALA A 15 -2.32 -7.49 -7.74
CA ALA A 15 -3.57 -6.84 -8.13
C ALA A 15 -3.49 -5.37 -7.76
N VAL A 16 -3.76 -4.50 -8.73
CA VAL A 16 -3.59 -3.06 -8.63
C VAL A 16 -4.92 -2.36 -8.87
N VAL A 17 -5.29 -1.47 -7.95
CA VAL A 17 -6.57 -0.76 -7.98
C VAL A 17 -6.32 0.74 -7.78
N SER A 18 -6.78 1.57 -8.72
CA SER A 18 -6.70 3.02 -8.58
C SER A 18 -7.81 3.54 -7.66
N ASN A 19 -7.43 4.30 -6.64
CA ASN A 19 -8.36 4.88 -5.67
C ASN A 19 -8.76 6.31 -6.06
N LEU A 20 -9.90 6.76 -5.53
CA LEU A 20 -10.43 8.09 -5.80
C LEU A 20 -9.64 9.22 -5.11
N ASP A 21 -8.84 8.90 -4.10
CA ASP A 21 -7.89 9.82 -3.48
C ASP A 21 -6.60 9.98 -4.31
N GLY A 22 -6.52 9.37 -5.50
CA GLY A 22 -5.36 9.41 -6.38
C GLY A 22 -4.25 8.45 -6.00
N SER A 23 -4.40 7.70 -4.90
CA SER A 23 -3.50 6.61 -4.54
C SER A 23 -3.77 5.36 -5.39
N THR A 24 -2.85 4.42 -5.32
CA THR A 24 -3.01 3.09 -5.91
C THR A 24 -2.91 2.04 -4.82
N ALA A 25 -4.02 1.33 -4.55
CA ALA A 25 -3.99 0.16 -3.69
C ALA A 25 -3.31 -1.01 -4.41
N VAL A 26 -2.38 -1.65 -3.73
CA VAL A 26 -1.67 -2.84 -4.25
C VAL A 26 -1.87 -4.03 -3.33
N TYR A 27 -2.14 -5.17 -3.95
CA TYR A 27 -2.30 -6.44 -3.26
C TYR A 27 -1.39 -7.47 -3.90
N LYS A 28 -0.32 -7.86 -3.22
CA LYS A 28 0.50 -8.98 -3.66
C LYS A 28 -0.36 -10.25 -3.66
N PHE A 29 -0.28 -11.03 -4.73
CA PHE A 29 -1.02 -12.30 -4.79
C PHE A 29 -0.58 -13.25 -3.68
N ASP A 30 -1.55 -14.02 -3.20
CA ASP A 30 -1.43 -14.96 -2.09
C ASP A 30 -1.16 -14.38 -0.71
N GLN A 31 -1.08 -13.05 -0.59
CA GLN A 31 -0.86 -12.35 0.67
C GLN A 31 -2.19 -12.13 1.43
N CYS A 32 -2.16 -12.32 2.75
CA CYS A 32 -3.30 -12.06 3.63
C CYS A 32 -3.33 -10.57 4.04
N TYR A 33 -4.32 -9.82 3.58
CA TYR A 33 -4.46 -8.40 3.90
C TYR A 33 -5.58 -8.16 4.89
N TYR A 34 -5.30 -7.38 5.93
CA TYR A 34 -6.29 -6.95 6.92
C TYR A 34 -7.14 -5.81 6.39
N MET A 35 -8.47 -5.99 6.38
CA MET A 35 -9.41 -4.95 5.95
C MET A 35 -9.91 -4.13 7.14
N MET A 36 -10.63 -4.74 8.08
CA MET A 36 -11.15 -4.11 9.31
C MET A 36 -11.94 -5.15 10.11
N LEU A 37 -12.15 -4.97 11.41
CA LEU A 37 -13.06 -5.79 12.23
C LEU A 37 -12.78 -7.30 12.11
N ASN A 38 -11.49 -7.70 12.12
CA ASN A 38 -11.06 -9.09 11.88
C ASN A 38 -11.51 -9.67 10.53
N ASN A 39 -11.74 -8.84 9.51
CA ASN A 39 -11.94 -9.29 8.14
C ASN A 39 -10.63 -9.21 7.36
N TYR A 40 -10.37 -10.26 6.60
CA TYR A 40 -9.16 -10.41 5.79
C TYR A 40 -9.53 -10.72 4.35
N VAL A 41 -8.71 -10.23 3.42
CA VAL A 41 -8.81 -10.52 1.99
C VAL A 41 -7.52 -11.12 1.48
N LYS A 42 -7.63 -11.89 0.40
CA LYS A 42 -6.50 -12.39 -0.40
C LYS A 42 -6.91 -12.40 -1.86
N PHE A 43 -5.95 -12.17 -2.73
CA PHE A 43 -6.16 -12.26 -4.17
C PHE A 43 -5.26 -13.33 -4.78
N GLU A 44 -5.77 -14.04 -5.78
CA GLU A 44 -5.02 -15.02 -6.57
C GLU A 44 -5.16 -14.72 -8.06
N GLU A 45 -4.12 -15.03 -8.82
CA GLU A 45 -4.16 -15.02 -10.29
C GLU A 45 -4.89 -16.27 -10.81
N ASN A 46 -5.79 -16.06 -11.77
CA ASN A 46 -6.45 -17.14 -12.51
C ASN A 46 -6.47 -16.82 -14.01
N GLY A 47 -5.32 -17.05 -14.66
CA GLY A 47 -5.06 -16.54 -16.00
C GLY A 47 -5.04 -15.02 -15.99
N ASP A 48 -5.72 -14.38 -16.94
CA ASP A 48 -5.79 -12.91 -17.03
C ASP A 48 -6.84 -12.28 -16.08
N LYS A 49 -7.30 -13.05 -15.08
CA LYS A 49 -8.32 -12.61 -14.13
C LYS A 49 -7.81 -12.73 -12.70
N VAL A 50 -8.38 -11.92 -11.83
CA VAL A 50 -8.14 -11.97 -10.39
C VAL A 50 -9.30 -12.67 -9.69
N LYS A 51 -8.98 -13.62 -8.80
CA LYS A 51 -9.93 -14.18 -7.84
C LYS A 51 -9.73 -13.53 -6.48
N GLY A 52 -10.81 -13.06 -5.88
CA GLY A 52 -10.81 -12.51 -4.52
C GLY A 52 -11.34 -13.53 -3.52
N TYR A 53 -10.74 -13.56 -2.34
CA TYR A 53 -11.15 -14.41 -1.23
C TYR A 53 -11.30 -13.57 0.03
N VAL A 54 -12.21 -13.98 0.91
CA VAL A 54 -12.35 -13.41 2.26
C VAL A 54 -12.26 -14.47 3.33
N SER A 55 -11.87 -14.02 4.51
CA SER A 55 -11.94 -14.81 5.74
C SER A 55 -12.01 -13.90 6.97
N ASN A 56 -12.20 -14.51 8.14
CA ASN A 56 -12.08 -13.87 9.44
C ASN A 56 -10.71 -14.10 10.13
N LYS A 57 -9.77 -14.73 9.41
CA LYS A 57 -8.37 -14.95 9.80
C LYS A 57 -7.53 -15.19 8.55
N CYS A 58 -6.20 -15.28 8.68
CA CYS A 58 -5.32 -15.59 7.55
C CYS A 58 -5.37 -17.08 7.17
N GLY A 59 -6.47 -17.53 6.57
CA GLY A 59 -6.72 -18.92 6.19
C GLY A 59 -8.22 -19.21 6.11
N ASN A 60 -8.63 -20.46 5.84
CA ASN A 60 -10.05 -20.82 5.67
C ASN A 60 -10.79 -19.93 4.63
N TRP A 61 -10.10 -19.65 3.53
CA TRP A 61 -10.56 -18.73 2.50
C TRP A 61 -11.87 -19.16 1.85
N VAL A 62 -12.80 -18.21 1.72
CA VAL A 62 -14.04 -18.36 0.96
C VAL A 62 -13.92 -17.48 -0.28
N GLU A 63 -14.02 -18.08 -1.46
CA GLU A 63 -14.01 -17.36 -2.73
C GLU A 63 -15.21 -16.39 -2.76
N GLN A 64 -14.93 -15.11 -3.02
CA GLN A 64 -16.00 -14.17 -3.28
C GLN A 64 -16.61 -14.45 -4.65
N ALA A 65 -17.95 -14.53 -4.71
CA ALA A 65 -18.66 -14.67 -5.96
C ALA A 65 -18.45 -13.40 -6.81
N SER A 66 -17.44 -13.45 -7.68
CA SER A 66 -16.99 -12.38 -8.57
C SER A 66 -16.83 -11.02 -7.88
N ALA A 67 -15.59 -10.64 -7.55
CA ALA A 67 -15.26 -9.24 -7.30
C ALA A 67 -15.38 -8.48 -8.64
N SER A 68 -16.60 -8.11 -9.04
CA SER A 68 -16.79 -7.04 -10.01
C SER A 68 -16.61 -5.73 -9.25
N SER A 69 -15.37 -5.28 -9.09
CA SER A 69 -15.09 -3.98 -8.48
C SER A 69 -13.90 -3.33 -9.19
N GLY A 70 -14.20 -2.60 -10.27
CA GLY A 70 -13.24 -1.78 -11.00
C GLY A 70 -12.28 -2.58 -11.89
N ASP A 71 -11.58 -1.87 -12.77
CA ASP A 71 -10.52 -2.42 -13.61
C ASP A 71 -9.33 -2.81 -12.71
N ILE A 72 -9.38 -4.01 -12.11
CA ILE A 72 -8.23 -4.58 -11.39
C ILE A 72 -7.18 -4.94 -12.43
N GLU A 73 -6.03 -4.27 -12.37
CA GLU A 73 -4.90 -4.57 -13.24
C GLU A 73 -3.98 -5.59 -12.56
N ILE A 74 -3.48 -6.54 -13.34
CA ILE A 74 -2.42 -7.46 -12.89
C ILE A 74 -1.08 -6.89 -13.34
N LYS A 75 -0.16 -6.63 -12.39
CA LYS A 75 1.19 -6.14 -12.67
C LYS A 75 2.26 -7.06 -12.10
N SER A 76 3.38 -7.17 -12.80
CA SER A 76 4.60 -7.86 -12.34
C SER A 76 5.47 -7.04 -11.42
N ASP A 77 5.19 -5.73 -11.33
CA ASP A 77 5.99 -4.76 -10.59
C ASP A 77 5.04 -3.75 -9.95
N LEU A 78 5.49 -3.14 -8.84
CA LEU A 78 4.75 -2.06 -8.22
C LEU A 78 4.75 -0.83 -9.16
N PRO A 79 3.62 -0.12 -9.30
CA PRO A 79 3.58 1.19 -9.94
C PRO A 79 4.58 2.16 -9.32
N ASP A 80 5.04 3.17 -10.07
CA ASP A 80 5.91 4.20 -9.51
C ASP A 80 5.24 4.94 -8.35
N TYR A 81 5.97 5.12 -7.25
CA TYR A 81 5.49 5.80 -6.05
C TYR A 81 6.60 6.61 -5.39
N TYR A 82 6.19 7.58 -4.57
CA TYR A 82 7.07 8.40 -3.74
C TYR A 82 7.03 7.97 -2.27
N PHE A 83 5.86 7.53 -1.80
CA PHE A 83 5.70 6.97 -0.45
C PHE A 83 4.56 5.94 -0.42
N VAL A 84 4.55 5.13 0.64
CA VAL A 84 3.51 4.14 0.93
C VAL A 84 2.79 4.56 2.20
N GLN A 85 1.46 4.44 2.19
CA GLN A 85 0.64 4.50 3.39
C GLN A 85 0.12 3.09 3.69
N TYR A 86 0.52 2.56 4.83
CA TYR A 86 0.04 1.29 5.36
C TYR A 86 -1.18 1.53 6.23
N PHE A 87 -2.32 0.99 5.84
CA PHE A 87 -3.55 1.04 6.64
C PHE A 87 -3.65 -0.21 7.50
N TYR A 88 -3.53 0.00 8.80
CA TYR A 88 -3.79 -1.00 9.83
C TYR A 88 -5.24 -0.95 10.32
N ASN A 89 -6.00 0.06 9.88
CA ASN A 89 -7.42 0.24 10.18
C ASN A 89 -7.66 0.25 11.70
N ASP A 90 -8.51 -0.62 12.23
CA ASP A 90 -8.80 -0.73 13.65
C ASP A 90 -7.81 -1.61 14.44
N ALA A 91 -6.71 -2.06 13.82
CA ALA A 91 -5.67 -2.82 14.54
C ALA A 91 -4.83 -1.88 15.42
N ASP A 92 -4.80 -2.16 16.72
CA ASP A 92 -4.14 -1.33 17.73
C ASP A 92 -2.62 -1.27 17.51
N ASN A 93 -2.04 -0.09 17.70
CA ASN A 93 -0.60 0.18 17.57
C ASN A 93 0.03 -0.29 16.26
N CYS A 94 -0.77 -0.46 15.19
CA CYS A 94 -0.31 -0.98 13.91
C CYS A 94 0.29 -2.39 14.04
N GLU A 95 -0.30 -3.21 14.92
CA GLU A 95 0.06 -4.61 15.12
C GLU A 95 -1.17 -5.51 14.92
N PHE A 96 -1.00 -6.62 14.20
CA PHE A 96 -2.07 -7.61 14.01
C PHE A 96 -1.92 -8.75 15.00
N GLY A 97 -3.05 -9.30 15.44
CA GLY A 97 -3.05 -10.54 16.21
C GLY A 97 -2.71 -11.78 15.38
N GLU A 98 -2.96 -11.75 14.08
CA GLU A 98 -2.60 -12.80 13.11
C GLU A 98 -1.19 -12.53 12.55
N SER A 99 -0.27 -13.49 12.71
CA SER A 99 1.15 -13.31 12.32
C SER A 99 1.36 -13.07 10.83
N ASP A 100 0.47 -13.62 10.00
CA ASP A 100 0.60 -13.59 8.56
C ASP A 100 -0.18 -12.42 7.93
N ALA A 101 -0.87 -11.62 8.76
CA ALA A 101 -1.65 -10.48 8.32
C ALA A 101 -0.76 -9.32 7.89
N HIS A 102 -1.15 -8.67 6.80
CA HIS A 102 -0.46 -7.52 6.23
C HIS A 102 -1.41 -6.31 6.20
N PRO A 103 -0.90 -5.09 6.41
CA PRO A 103 -1.73 -3.89 6.28
C PRO A 103 -2.07 -3.65 4.81
N LEU A 104 -3.14 -2.91 4.53
CA LEU A 104 -3.39 -2.47 3.15
C LEU A 104 -2.33 -1.48 2.73
N GLU A 105 -1.87 -1.59 1.49
CA GLU A 105 -0.79 -0.78 0.95
C GLU A 105 -1.33 0.18 -0.10
N ASN A 106 -1.34 1.47 0.20
CA ASN A 106 -1.65 2.51 -0.79
C ASN A 106 -0.36 3.23 -1.19
N LEU A 107 -0.06 3.14 -2.48
CA LEU A 107 1.06 3.82 -3.11
C LEU A 107 0.64 5.22 -3.54
N TYR A 108 1.45 6.22 -3.22
CA TYR A 108 1.20 7.61 -3.59
C TYR A 108 2.37 8.20 -4.38
N PRO A 109 2.11 8.89 -5.50
CA PRO A 109 3.10 9.76 -6.13
C PRO A 109 3.37 10.99 -5.25
N GLN A 110 4.45 11.71 -5.56
CA GLN A 110 4.81 12.92 -4.82
C GLN A 110 3.71 13.98 -4.87
N CYS A 111 3.02 14.11 -6.00
CA CYS A 111 1.86 14.96 -6.16
C CYS A 111 0.64 14.09 -6.49
N THR A 112 -0.37 14.14 -5.64
CA THR A 112 -1.58 13.34 -5.78
C THR A 112 -2.78 14.25 -6.00
N LYS A 113 -3.42 14.15 -7.18
CA LYS A 113 -4.69 14.82 -7.47
C LYS A 113 -5.83 14.09 -6.77
N ILE A 114 -6.65 14.79 -6.00
CA ILE A 114 -7.82 14.17 -5.37
C ILE A 114 -8.99 14.17 -6.36
N THR A 115 -9.33 13.00 -6.90
CA THR A 115 -10.31 12.91 -8.00
C THR A 115 -11.75 13.21 -7.56
N LEU A 116 -12.07 13.05 -6.27
CA LEU A 116 -13.39 13.38 -5.70
C LEU A 116 -13.71 14.88 -5.73
N VAL A 117 -12.68 15.73 -5.74
CA VAL A 117 -12.82 17.18 -5.74
C VAL A 117 -11.79 17.72 -6.72
N SER A 118 -12.20 17.92 -7.96
CA SER A 118 -11.36 18.27 -9.13
C SER A 118 -10.68 19.65 -9.07
N THR A 119 -10.41 20.17 -7.88
CA THR A 119 -9.83 21.50 -7.68
C THR A 119 -8.69 21.51 -6.67
N TYR A 120 -8.30 20.36 -6.11
CA TYR A 120 -7.17 20.30 -5.19
C TYR A 120 -6.30 19.05 -5.34
N SER A 121 -5.05 19.19 -4.92
CA SER A 121 -4.06 18.13 -4.87
C SER A 121 -3.30 18.18 -3.56
N ILE A 122 -2.56 17.11 -3.26
CA ILE A 122 -1.68 17.00 -2.09
C ILE A 122 -0.28 16.71 -2.57
N LYS A 123 0.68 17.53 -2.15
CA LYS A 123 2.11 17.30 -2.34
C LYS A 123 2.71 16.69 -1.08
N ALA A 124 3.46 15.61 -1.24
CA ALA A 124 4.26 15.01 -0.19
C ALA A 124 5.71 15.50 -0.27
N GLU A 125 6.27 15.87 0.88
CA GLU A 125 7.68 16.20 1.05
C GLU A 125 8.23 15.36 2.20
N ILE A 126 9.35 14.67 1.96
CA ILE A 126 9.99 13.82 2.96
C ILE A 126 11.33 14.45 3.33
N LYS A 127 11.52 14.70 4.62
CA LYS A 127 12.73 15.30 5.16
C LYS A 127 12.89 14.92 6.63
N ASP A 128 14.11 14.58 7.04
CA ASP A 128 14.46 14.31 8.44
C ASP A 128 13.55 13.23 9.09
N LYS A 129 13.24 12.15 8.34
CA LYS A 129 12.29 11.07 8.71
C LYS A 129 10.85 11.52 8.96
N MET A 130 10.48 12.70 8.47
CA MET A 130 9.11 13.19 8.52
C MET A 130 8.56 13.26 7.10
N ILE A 131 7.28 12.95 6.95
CA ILE A 131 6.50 13.25 5.75
C ILE A 131 5.55 14.40 6.04
N THR A 132 5.62 15.45 5.23
CA THR A 132 4.69 16.57 5.26
C THR A 132 3.78 16.49 4.03
N LEU A 133 2.48 16.55 4.26
CA LEU A 133 1.45 16.57 3.24
C LEU A 133 0.86 17.98 3.16
N THR A 134 1.07 18.65 2.03
CA THR A 134 0.64 20.03 1.81
C THR A 134 -0.44 20.09 0.72
N PRO A 135 -1.64 20.62 1.02
CA PRO A 135 -2.71 20.75 0.03
C PRO A 135 -2.50 21.98 -0.86
N TYR A 136 -2.81 21.87 -2.15
CA TYR A 136 -2.74 22.95 -3.15
C TYR A 136 -4.10 23.17 -3.80
N ASN A 137 -4.38 24.40 -4.24
CA ASN A 137 -5.63 24.77 -4.92
C ASN A 137 -5.59 24.52 -6.44
N SER A 138 -4.71 23.62 -6.86
CA SER A 138 -4.45 23.20 -8.22
C SER A 138 -4.47 21.68 -8.30
N GLU A 139 -4.50 21.13 -9.50
CA GLU A 139 -4.49 19.67 -9.70
C GLU A 139 -3.08 19.09 -9.78
N ASP A 140 -2.06 19.93 -9.97
CA ASP A 140 -0.68 19.55 -10.27
C ASP A 140 0.33 19.92 -9.17
N CYS A 141 -0.19 20.33 -8.00
CA CYS A 141 0.61 20.75 -6.84
C CYS A 141 1.50 21.97 -7.12
N THR A 142 1.07 22.82 -8.06
CA THR A 142 1.70 24.12 -8.34
C THR A 142 0.84 25.26 -7.78
N GLY A 143 1.39 26.47 -7.74
CA GLY A 143 0.67 27.65 -7.27
C GLY A 143 0.52 27.72 -5.75
N ASP A 144 -0.61 28.23 -5.30
CA ASP A 144 -0.83 28.58 -3.90
C ASP A 144 -1.28 27.37 -3.06
N VAL A 145 -0.79 27.31 -1.83
CA VAL A 145 -1.26 26.34 -0.83
C VAL A 145 -2.73 26.59 -0.54
N TYR A 146 -3.51 25.51 -0.49
CA TYR A 146 -4.94 25.61 -0.22
C TYR A 146 -5.21 25.82 1.27
N THR A 147 -5.40 27.08 1.66
CA THR A 147 -5.51 27.48 3.08
C THR A 147 -6.76 26.97 3.81
N ALA A 148 -7.74 26.40 3.11
CA ALA A 148 -8.90 25.77 3.73
C ALA A 148 -8.54 24.45 4.43
N TYR A 149 -7.43 23.82 4.03
CA TYR A 149 -6.90 22.60 4.62
C TYR A 149 -5.53 22.85 5.21
N THR A 150 -5.28 22.29 6.39
CA THR A 150 -3.98 22.41 7.05
C THR A 150 -3.00 21.39 6.47
N SER A 151 -1.75 21.81 6.29
CA SER A 151 -0.68 20.84 6.09
C SER A 151 -0.53 19.97 7.34
N VAL A 152 -0.30 18.68 7.15
CA VAL A 152 -0.10 17.71 8.22
C VAL A 152 1.27 17.07 8.09
N THR A 153 1.89 16.74 9.21
CA THR A 153 3.22 16.15 9.24
C THR A 153 3.22 14.92 10.14
N TYR A 154 3.81 13.84 9.65
CA TYR A 154 3.91 12.56 10.35
C TYR A 154 5.34 12.06 10.36
N GLU A 155 5.70 11.32 11.41
CA GLU A 155 6.98 10.62 11.47
C GLU A 155 6.87 9.32 10.65
N LEU A 156 7.86 9.05 9.80
CA LEU A 156 7.93 7.81 9.03
C LEU A 156 8.14 6.61 9.95
N GLU A 157 7.64 5.44 9.53
CA GLU A 157 7.74 4.17 10.25
C GLU A 157 7.16 4.21 11.68
N LYS A 158 6.26 5.16 11.95
CA LYS A 158 5.59 5.29 13.24
C LYS A 158 4.09 5.15 13.08
N CYS A 159 3.51 4.30 13.92
CA CYS A 159 2.07 4.16 13.97
C CYS A 159 1.42 5.48 14.41
N THR A 160 0.47 5.94 13.61
CA THR A 160 -0.33 7.13 13.87
C THR A 160 -1.80 6.75 13.88
N SER A 161 -2.54 7.29 14.86
CA SER A 161 -3.98 7.10 14.96
C SER A 161 -4.72 8.40 14.64
N VAL A 162 -5.61 8.37 13.64
CA VAL A 162 -6.51 9.48 13.32
C VAL A 162 -7.90 8.92 13.06
N ASN A 163 -8.92 9.50 13.72
CA ASN A 163 -10.32 9.09 13.59
C ASN A 163 -10.56 7.58 13.81
N ASN A 164 -9.89 6.99 14.81
CA ASN A 164 -9.94 5.55 15.12
C ASN A 164 -9.39 4.64 14.00
N MET A 165 -8.60 5.18 13.07
CA MET A 165 -7.86 4.41 12.09
C MET A 165 -6.37 4.58 12.36
N ASN A 166 -5.66 3.45 12.36
CA ASN A 166 -4.22 3.38 12.53
C ASN A 166 -3.57 3.22 11.16
N TYR A 167 -2.53 4.02 10.92
CA TYR A 167 -1.72 3.93 9.71
C TYR A 167 -0.27 4.28 9.99
N MET A 168 0.58 3.91 9.03
CA MET A 168 2.01 4.20 9.03
C MET A 168 2.42 4.68 7.65
N PHE A 169 3.36 5.62 7.58
CA PHE A 169 3.95 6.09 6.32
C PHE A 169 5.37 5.56 6.17
N SER A 170 5.74 5.18 4.94
CA SER A 170 7.07 4.69 4.61
C SER A 170 7.56 5.22 3.27
N GLU A 171 8.88 5.34 3.12
CA GLU A 171 9.54 5.58 1.83
C GLU A 171 9.56 4.34 0.93
N GLY A 172 9.32 3.14 1.47
CA GLY A 172 9.40 1.88 0.72
C GLY A 172 8.26 0.92 1.00
N ALA A 173 7.89 0.14 -0.02
CA ALA A 173 7.06 -1.04 0.16
C ALA A 173 7.84 -2.11 0.98
N PHE A 174 7.16 -2.88 1.84
CA PHE A 174 7.76 -3.84 2.80
C PHE A 174 8.80 -4.77 2.16
N GLU A 175 8.62 -5.14 0.89
CA GLU A 175 9.50 -6.08 0.19
C GLU A 175 10.88 -5.51 -0.14
N VAL A 176 11.00 -4.19 -0.36
CA VAL A 176 12.28 -3.57 -0.70
C VAL A 176 13.29 -3.73 0.45
N PHE A 177 12.82 -3.68 1.69
CA PHE A 177 13.65 -3.82 2.88
C PHE A 177 14.10 -5.26 3.14
N ALA A 178 13.25 -6.25 2.85
CA ALA A 178 13.59 -7.66 3.02
C ALA A 178 14.68 -8.12 2.03
N PHE A 179 14.60 -7.70 0.75
CA PHE A 179 15.60 -8.04 -0.26
C PHE A 179 16.96 -7.37 0.01
N LEU A 180 16.98 -6.12 0.47
CA LEU A 180 18.23 -5.43 0.80
C LEU A 180 18.96 -6.09 1.99
N ALA A 181 18.20 -6.49 3.03
CA ALA A 181 18.75 -7.17 4.20
C ALA A 181 19.35 -8.55 3.85
N LEU A 182 18.67 -9.33 3.01
CA LEU A 182 19.18 -10.61 2.50
C LEU A 182 20.44 -10.42 1.64
N PHE A 183 20.46 -9.43 0.74
CA PHE A 183 21.62 -9.16 -0.10
C PHE A 183 22.86 -8.79 0.72
N ILE A 184 22.69 -7.98 1.78
CA ILE A 184 23.79 -7.65 2.71
C ILE A 184 24.23 -8.90 3.49
N ALA A 185 23.31 -9.75 3.95
CA ALA A 185 23.65 -10.97 4.67
C ALA A 185 24.38 -12.04 3.84
N PHE A 186 24.30 -11.99 2.50
CA PHE A 186 25.04 -12.88 1.60
C PHE A 186 26.33 -12.26 1.03
N LEU A 187 26.56 -10.96 1.26
CA LEU A 187 27.80 -10.26 0.88
C LEU A 187 28.87 -10.28 1.98
N PHE A 188 28.51 -10.70 3.20
CA PHE A 188 29.40 -10.87 4.35
C PHE A 188 29.32 -12.30 4.89
#